data_AF-A0A1G6QA09-F1
#
_entry.id   AF-A0A1G6QA09-F1
#
_cell.length_a   1.000
_cell.length_b   1.000
_cell.length_c   1.000
_cell.angle_alpha   90.00
_cell.angle_beta   90.00
_cell.angle_gamma   90.00
#
_symmetry.space_group_name_H-M   'P 1'
#
loop_
_entity.id
_entity.type
_entity.pdbx_description
1 polymer ?
#
loop_
_entity_poly.entity_id
_entity_poly.type
_entity_poly.pdbx_seq_one_letter_code
_entity_poly.pdbx_strand_id
1 'polypeptide(L)'
;MKDYDLKDNYYCYNGSIVLKNKFDIKDKKLLDSVEKDITGSILLLLQSKNFHKKEKYLIEYEYDEFIEKLSYFITELNIIHPFREGNGRVIREYFRILLERKNLFVDYSDKEKYLEAMIESPYNMNKLKQFLNNNLKKY
;
A
#
# COMPACT_ATOMS: atom_id res chain seq x y z
N MET A 1 -7.93 -20.06 -1.88
CA MET A 1 -9.01 -19.27 -2.51
C MET A 1 -9.67 -18.51 -1.37
N LYS A 2 -9.57 -17.17 -1.32
CA LYS A 2 -10.71 -16.45 -0.76
C LYS A 2 -11.75 -16.53 -1.86
N ASP A 3 -12.76 -17.35 -1.61
CA ASP A 3 -13.95 -17.38 -2.42
C ASP A 3 -14.56 -15.99 -2.26
N TYR A 4 -14.20 -15.09 -3.18
CA TYR A 4 -15.02 -13.91 -3.42
C TYR A 4 -16.33 -14.50 -3.91
N ASP A 5 -17.27 -14.65 -2.97
CA ASP A 5 -18.63 -15.05 -3.29
C ASP A 5 -19.09 -14.19 -4.47
N LEU A 6 -19.86 -14.80 -5.38
CA LEU A 6 -20.47 -14.21 -6.59
C LEU A 6 -21.24 -12.89 -6.37
N LYS A 7 -21.27 -12.36 -5.14
CA LYS A 7 -21.79 -11.06 -4.74
C LYS A 7 -20.87 -9.87 -5.07
N ASP A 8 -19.56 -10.06 -5.27
CA ASP A 8 -18.61 -8.95 -5.56
C ASP A 8 -18.41 -8.68 -7.08
N ASN A 9 -19.49 -8.75 -7.87
CA ASN A 9 -19.45 -8.50 -9.33
C ASN A 9 -19.07 -7.04 -9.70
N TYR A 10 -18.86 -6.17 -8.72
CA TYR A 10 -18.43 -4.79 -8.94
C TYR A 10 -16.94 -4.69 -9.34
N TYR A 11 -16.08 -5.47 -8.68
CA TYR A 11 -14.62 -5.37 -8.80
C TYR A 11 -14.03 -6.25 -9.90
N CYS A 12 -14.75 -7.31 -10.28
CA CYS A 12 -14.32 -8.21 -11.34
C CYS A 12 -14.95 -7.83 -12.69
N TYR A 13 -14.35 -8.31 -13.79
CA TYR A 13 -15.03 -8.30 -15.08
C TYR A 13 -16.28 -9.16 -15.02
N ASN A 14 -17.32 -8.74 -15.73
CA ASN A 14 -18.59 -9.45 -15.73
C ASN A 14 -18.40 -10.91 -16.18
N GLY A 15 -18.86 -11.86 -15.36
CA GLY A 15 -18.70 -13.30 -15.62
C GLY A 15 -17.27 -13.84 -15.42
N SER A 16 -16.39 -13.09 -14.77
CA SER A 16 -15.00 -13.48 -14.51
C SER A 16 -14.62 -13.25 -13.05
N ILE A 17 -13.64 -14.02 -12.57
CA ILE A 17 -12.98 -13.82 -11.26
C ILE A 17 -11.79 -12.86 -11.35
N VAL A 18 -11.56 -12.26 -12.52
CA VAL A 18 -10.44 -11.36 -12.80
C VAL A 18 -10.84 -9.93 -12.47
N LEU A 19 -10.02 -9.27 -11.66
CA LEU A 19 -10.22 -7.89 -11.21
C LEU A 19 -10.10 -6.91 -12.38
N LYS A 20 -10.98 -5.91 -12.42
CA LYS A 20 -10.84 -4.76 -13.32
C LYS A 20 -9.50 -4.07 -13.04
N ASN A 21 -8.71 -3.89 -14.08
CA ASN A 21 -7.36 -3.34 -13.99
C ASN A 21 -7.11 -2.32 -15.10
N LYS A 22 -6.08 -1.49 -14.93
CA LYS A 22 -5.73 -0.40 -15.86
C LYS A 22 -5.26 -0.88 -17.24
N PHE A 23 -5.00 -2.18 -17.41
CA PHE A 23 -4.49 -2.79 -18.65
C PHE A 23 -5.58 -3.51 -19.46
N ASP A 24 -6.82 -3.49 -18.97
CA ASP A 24 -7.95 -4.26 -19.50
C ASP A 24 -7.72 -5.78 -19.63
N ILE A 25 -6.83 -6.34 -18.80
CA ILE A 25 -6.47 -7.76 -18.89
C ILE A 25 -7.56 -8.61 -18.21
N LYS A 26 -8.17 -9.52 -18.96
CA LYS A 26 -9.21 -10.45 -18.46
C LYS A 26 -8.71 -11.88 -18.25
N ASP A 27 -7.47 -12.17 -18.67
CA ASP A 27 -6.80 -13.44 -18.40
C ASP A 27 -6.09 -13.38 -17.04
N LYS A 28 -6.39 -14.32 -16.15
CA LYS A 28 -5.87 -14.28 -14.78
C LYS A 28 -4.37 -14.52 -14.71
N LYS A 29 -3.84 -15.46 -15.50
CA LYS A 29 -2.41 -15.82 -15.46
C LYS A 29 -1.56 -14.69 -16.01
N LEU A 30 -2.05 -14.05 -17.09
CA LEU A 30 -1.40 -12.88 -17.66
C LEU A 30 -1.40 -11.72 -16.67
N LEU A 31 -2.54 -11.45 -16.02
CA LEU A 31 -2.63 -10.39 -15.01
C LEU A 31 -1.66 -10.63 -13.84
N ASP A 32 -1.58 -11.87 -13.34
CA ASP A 32 -0.65 -12.24 -12.26
C ASP A 32 0.83 -12.03 -12.65
N SER A 33 1.18 -12.31 -13.91
CA SER A 33 2.55 -12.07 -14.41
C SER A 33 2.87 -10.58 -14.47
N VAL A 34 1.95 -9.77 -15.01
CA VAL A 34 2.11 -8.32 -15.12
C VAL A 34 2.19 -7.67 -13.73
N GLU A 35 1.35 -8.09 -12.80
CA GLU A 35 1.37 -7.67 -11.39
C GLU A 35 2.73 -7.94 -10.72
N LYS A 36 3.29 -9.14 -10.95
CA LYS A 36 4.62 -9.52 -10.46
C LYS A 36 5.74 -8.67 -11.07
N ASP A 37 5.67 -8.39 -12.37
CA ASP A 37 6.68 -7.59 -13.07
C ASP A 37 6.64 -6.12 -12.62
N ILE A 38 5.45 -5.55 -12.44
CA ILE A 38 5.27 -4.19 -11.90
C ILE A 38 5.80 -4.10 -10.48
N THR A 39 5.48 -5.07 -9.62
CA THR A 39 5.99 -5.13 -8.24
C THR A 39 7.51 -5.20 -8.22
N GLY A 40 8.09 -6.10 -9.02
CA GLY A 40 9.54 -6.23 -9.15
C GLY A 40 10.18 -4.94 -9.64
N SER A 41 9.55 -4.27 -10.61
CA SER A 41 10.00 -2.99 -11.16
C SER A 41 9.89 -1.84 -10.15
N ILE A 42 8.83 -1.79 -9.35
CA ILE A 42 8.66 -0.82 -8.27
C ILE A 42 9.69 -1.07 -7.18
N LEU A 43 9.88 -2.33 -6.77
CA LEU A 43 10.89 -2.70 -5.78
C LEU A 43 12.30 -2.37 -6.27
N LEU A 44 12.61 -2.70 -7.53
CA LEU A 44 13.87 -2.36 -8.17
C LEU A 44 14.02 -0.85 -8.30
N LEU A 45 12.99 -0.10 -8.69
CA LEU A 45 13.00 1.37 -8.75
C LEU A 45 13.26 2.00 -7.38
N LEU A 46 12.64 1.46 -6.33
CA LEU A 46 12.85 1.90 -4.96
C LEU A 46 14.27 1.57 -4.46
N GLN A 47 14.87 0.48 -4.93
CA GLN A 47 16.24 0.08 -4.62
C GLN A 47 17.29 0.78 -5.50
N SER A 48 16.97 1.08 -6.75
CA SER A 48 17.85 1.65 -7.76
C SER A 48 17.83 3.17 -7.75
N LYS A 49 16.84 3.80 -7.10
CA LYS A 49 16.89 5.21 -6.74
C LYS A 49 17.95 5.42 -5.66
N ASN A 50 19.20 5.45 -6.12
CA ASN A 50 20.11 6.52 -5.71
C ASN A 50 19.42 7.85 -6.10
N PHE A 51 18.67 8.42 -5.17
CA PHE A 51 18.24 9.81 -5.25
C PHE A 51 19.48 10.66 -5.48
N HIS A 52 19.64 11.19 -6.69
CA HIS A 52 20.62 12.21 -6.97
C HIS A 52 20.35 13.39 -6.04
N LYS A 53 21.17 13.55 -5.00
CA LYS A 53 21.43 14.77 -4.21
C LYS A 53 20.31 15.83 -4.31
N LYS A 54 19.20 15.67 -3.57
CA LYS A 54 18.40 16.78 -2.98
C LYS A 54 17.08 16.39 -2.31
N GLU A 55 16.52 15.21 -2.58
CA GLU A 55 15.30 14.79 -1.87
C GLU A 55 15.66 14.07 -0.57
N LYS A 56 15.14 14.60 0.55
CA LYS A 56 15.27 13.98 1.87
C LYS A 56 14.70 12.56 1.82
N TYR A 57 15.42 11.57 2.36
CA TYR A 57 14.84 10.24 2.55
C TYR A 57 13.58 10.36 3.42
N LEU A 58 12.61 9.43 3.32
CA LEU A 58 11.42 9.48 4.19
C LEU A 58 11.82 9.62 5.67
N ILE A 59 12.94 8.99 6.04
CA ILE A 59 13.51 9.03 7.39
C ILE A 59 14.18 10.37 7.78
N GLU A 60 14.28 11.36 6.91
CA GLU A 60 14.92 12.65 7.17
C GLU A 60 13.92 13.81 7.32
N TYR A 61 12.62 13.52 7.14
CA TYR A 61 11.56 14.49 7.38
C TYR A 61 11.26 14.65 8.87
N GLU A 62 10.89 15.88 9.23
CA GLU A 62 10.27 16.23 10.51
C GLU A 62 8.91 15.57 10.64
N TYR A 63 8.41 15.42 11.87
CA TYR A 63 7.27 14.54 12.18
C TYR A 63 6.03 14.78 11.32
N ASP A 64 5.60 16.04 11.14
CA ASP A 64 4.38 16.35 10.39
C ASP A 64 4.53 16.03 8.90
N GLU A 65 5.64 16.42 8.29
CA GLU A 65 5.94 16.13 6.89
C GLU A 65 6.20 14.64 6.66
N PHE A 66 6.78 13.97 7.66
CA PHE A 66 6.98 12.53 7.67
C PHE A 66 5.66 11.78 7.61
N ILE A 67 4.69 12.14 8.46
CA ILE A 67 3.36 11.52 8.47
C ILE A 67 2.64 11.77 7.15
N GLU A 68 2.71 13.00 6.62
CA GLU A 68 2.15 13.34 5.32
C GLU A 68 2.65 12.39 4.22
N LYS A 69 3.98 12.25 4.11
CA LYS A 69 4.61 11.40 3.10
C LYS A 69 4.34 9.93 3.36
N LEU A 70 4.35 9.48 4.61
CA LEU A 70 4.07 8.09 4.98
C LEU A 70 2.63 7.70 4.59
N SER A 71 1.64 8.54 4.91
CA SER A 71 0.25 8.34 4.49
C SER A 71 0.12 8.30 2.97
N TYR A 72 0.81 9.21 2.26
CA TYR A 72 0.82 9.23 0.81
C TYR A 72 1.34 7.92 0.22
N PHE A 73 2.53 7.47 0.62
CA PHE A 73 3.09 6.23 0.08
C PHE A 73 2.28 4.98 0.43
N ILE A 74 1.72 4.89 1.64
CA ILE A 74 0.81 3.79 2.01
C ILE A 74 -0.42 3.80 1.09
N THR A 75 -1.00 4.96 0.83
CA THR A 75 -2.17 5.12 -0.02
C THR A 75 -1.88 4.74 -1.46
N GLU A 76 -0.78 5.23 -2.04
CA GLU A 76 -0.39 4.88 -3.41
C GLU A 76 -0.17 3.37 -3.57
N LEU A 77 0.53 2.73 -2.63
CA LEU A 77 0.74 1.28 -2.66
C LEU A 77 -0.56 0.50 -2.48
N ASN A 78 -1.49 1.02 -1.66
CA ASN A 78 -2.82 0.43 -1.52
C ASN A 78 -3.60 0.52 -2.83
N ILE A 79 -3.61 1.67 -3.50
CA ILE A 79 -4.31 1.85 -4.79
C ILE A 79 -3.75 0.93 -5.87
N ILE A 80 -2.42 0.78 -5.92
CA ILE A 80 -1.76 -0.07 -6.92
C ILE A 80 -2.17 -1.53 -6.75
N HIS A 81 -2.46 -1.97 -5.52
CA HIS A 81 -2.94 -3.32 -5.18
C HIS A 81 -2.19 -4.44 -5.96
N PRO A 82 -0.86 -4.49 -5.86
CA PRO A 82 0.00 -5.24 -6.80
C PRO A 82 -0.12 -6.77 -6.74
N PHE A 83 -0.86 -7.35 -5.80
CA PHE A 83 -0.99 -8.80 -5.64
C PHE A 83 -2.46 -9.23 -5.52
N ARG A 84 -2.77 -10.49 -5.89
CA ARG A 84 -4.09 -11.11 -5.66
C ARG A 84 -4.50 -11.17 -4.18
N GLU A 85 -3.56 -11.44 -3.28
CA GLU A 85 -3.79 -11.45 -1.84
C GLU A 85 -2.52 -11.03 -1.10
N GLY A 86 -2.66 -10.42 0.08
CA GLY A 86 -1.53 -10.08 0.94
C GLY A 86 -0.97 -8.68 0.76
N ASN A 87 -1.56 -7.83 -0.09
CA ASN A 87 -1.16 -6.42 -0.25
C ASN A 87 -0.99 -5.72 1.10
N GLY A 88 -1.99 -5.79 1.97
CA GLY A 88 -1.89 -5.18 3.30
C GLY A 88 -0.78 -5.77 4.17
N ARG A 89 -0.45 -7.06 4.03
CA ARG A 89 0.68 -7.67 4.76
C ARG A 89 2.01 -7.13 4.24
N VAL A 90 2.19 -7.10 2.92
CA VAL A 90 3.41 -6.61 2.28
C VAL A 90 3.62 -5.12 2.54
N ILE A 91 2.56 -4.31 2.42
CA ILE A 91 2.61 -2.87 2.69
C ILE A 91 3.03 -2.62 4.15
N ARG A 92 2.37 -3.27 5.13
CA ARG A 92 2.72 -3.11 6.54
C ARG A 92 4.13 -3.59 6.85
N GLU A 93 4.56 -4.70 6.28
CA GLU A 93 5.90 -5.24 6.49
C GLU A 93 6.99 -4.34 5.89
N TYR A 94 6.74 -3.81 4.69
CA TYR A 94 7.61 -2.83 4.06
C TYR A 94 7.80 -1.60 4.96
N PHE A 95 6.70 -1.02 5.45
CA PHE A 95 6.79 0.13 6.34
C PHE A 95 7.35 -0.23 7.72
N ARG A 96 7.13 -1.43 8.26
CA ARG A 96 7.79 -1.89 9.48
C ARG A 96 9.33 -1.81 9.34
N ILE A 97 9.89 -2.41 8.29
CA ILE A 97 11.34 -2.40 8.02
C ILE A 97 11.86 -0.96 7.84
N LEU A 98 11.09 -0.11 7.15
CA LEU A 98 11.46 1.28 6.94
C LEU A 98 11.49 2.08 8.26
N LEU A 99 10.45 1.90 9.09
CA LEU A 99 10.26 2.62 10.35
C LEU A 99 11.25 2.17 11.43
N GLU A 100 11.70 0.92 11.40
CA GLU A 100 12.77 0.41 12.27
C GLU A 100 14.04 1.25 12.19
N ARG A 101 14.34 1.81 11.01
CA ARG A 101 15.50 2.69 10.83
C ARG A 101 15.40 3.99 11.65
N LYS A 102 14.20 4.40 12.06
CA LYS A 102 13.94 5.54 12.96
C LYS A 102 13.61 5.11 14.40
N ASN A 103 13.76 3.82 14.73
CA ASN A 103 13.28 3.24 15.98
C ASN A 103 11.78 3.49 16.21
N LEU A 104 10.99 3.38 15.14
CA LEU A 104 9.53 3.57 15.16
C LEU A 104 8.80 2.32 14.67
N PHE A 105 7.57 2.13 15.13
CA PHE A 105 6.63 1.15 14.60
C PHE A 105 5.20 1.70 14.61
N VAL A 106 4.32 1.14 13.78
CA VAL A 106 2.88 1.46 13.81
C VAL A 106 2.14 0.33 14.52
N ASP A 107 1.34 0.71 15.52
CA ASP A 107 0.43 -0.19 16.20
C ASP A 107 -0.85 -0.41 15.36
N TYR A 108 -1.01 -1.60 14.79
CA TYR A 108 -2.18 -1.97 13.98
C TYR A 108 -3.25 -2.74 14.77
N SER A 109 -3.26 -2.63 16.10
CA SER A 109 -4.22 -3.34 16.96
C SER A 109 -5.68 -2.99 16.64
N ASP A 110 -5.96 -1.72 16.32
CA ASP A 110 -7.28 -1.26 15.89
C ASP A 110 -7.49 -1.49 14.38
N LYS A 111 -7.82 -2.75 14.04
CA LYS A 111 -7.95 -3.22 12.66
C LYS A 111 -9.10 -2.53 11.92
N GLU A 112 -10.19 -2.22 12.62
CA GLU A 112 -11.38 -1.61 12.02
C GLU A 112 -11.10 -0.17 11.59
N LYS A 113 -10.53 0.65 12.48
CA LYS A 113 -10.14 2.01 12.13
C LYS A 113 -9.07 2.05 11.04
N TYR A 114 -8.11 1.14 11.09
CA TYR A 114 -7.11 1.05 10.03
C TYR A 114 -7.75 0.72 8.67
N LEU A 115 -8.67 -0.25 8.64
CA LEU A 115 -9.36 -0.63 7.40
C LEU A 115 -10.20 0.52 6.85
N GLU A 116 -10.97 1.21 7.69
CA GLU A 116 -11.76 2.38 7.30
C GLU A 116 -10.86 3.48 6.71
N ALA A 117 -9.75 3.78 7.38
CA ALA A 117 -8.79 4.77 6.91
C ALA A 117 -8.16 4.40 5.55
N MET A 118 -7.89 3.11 5.31
CA MET A 118 -7.32 2.62 4.04
C MET A 118 -8.34 2.61 2.89
N ILE A 119 -9.63 2.40 3.18
CA ILE A 119 -10.70 2.51 2.19
C ILE A 119 -10.89 3.96 1.76
N GLU A 120 -10.79 4.91 2.70
CA GLU A 120 -10.98 6.33 2.42
C GLU A 120 -9.75 6.99 1.80
N SER A 121 -8.55 6.52 2.11
CA SER A 121 -7.30 7.22 1.77
C SER A 121 -7.10 7.58 0.29
N PRO A 122 -7.58 6.80 -0.71
CA PRO A 122 -7.50 7.20 -2.12
C PRO A 122 -8.25 8.49 -2.46
N TYR A 123 -9.27 8.83 -1.67
CA TYR A 123 -10.10 10.02 -1.84
C TYR A 123 -9.71 11.11 -0.84
N ASN A 124 -9.44 10.72 0.42
CA ASN A 124 -9.07 11.62 1.49
C ASN A 124 -8.15 10.94 2.51
N MET A 125 -6.91 11.43 2.64
CA MET A 125 -5.92 10.85 3.54
C MET A 125 -6.07 11.24 5.01
N ASN A 126 -7.04 12.10 5.38
CA ASN A 126 -7.14 12.64 6.74
C ASN A 126 -7.29 11.54 7.80
N LYS A 127 -8.15 10.54 7.57
CA LYS A 127 -8.32 9.41 8.51
C LYS A 127 -7.04 8.58 8.63
N LEU A 128 -6.33 8.36 7.53
CA LEU A 128 -5.07 7.61 7.56
C LEU A 128 -3.98 8.39 8.29
N LYS A 129 -3.86 9.71 8.09
CA LYS A 129 -2.93 10.56 8.83
C LYS A 129 -3.24 10.54 10.32
N GLN A 130 -4.51 10.71 10.69
CA GLN A 130 -4.95 10.65 12.09
C GLN A 130 -4.66 9.28 12.71
N PHE A 131 -4.94 8.20 11.98
CA PHE A 131 -4.61 6.85 12.43
C PHE A 131 -3.11 6.70 12.69
N LEU A 132 -2.26 7.10 11.74
CA LEU A 132 -0.81 7.00 11.89
C LEU A 132 -0.30 7.88 13.04
N ASN A 133 -0.78 9.10 13.16
CA ASN A 133 -0.41 10.01 14.26
C ASN A 133 -0.68 9.40 15.64
N ASN A 134 -1.80 8.70 15.80
CA ASN A 134 -2.20 8.13 17.08
C ASN A 134 -1.50 6.79 17.39
N ASN A 135 -1.01 6.10 16.36
CA ASN A 135 -0.54 4.71 16.48
C ASN A 135 0.95 4.54 16.15
N LEU A 136 1.64 5.59 15.70
CA LEU A 136 3.09 5.57 15.50
C LEU A 136 3.79 5.71 16.85
N LYS A 137 4.57 4.70 17.22
CA LYS A 137 5.23 4.57 18.52
C LYS A 137 6.73 4.37 18.35
N LYS A 138 7.51 4.68 19.39
CA LYS A 138 8.91 4.23 19.49
C LYS A 138 8.96 2.82 20.06
N TYR A 139 9.90 2.00 19.59
CA TYR A 139 10.21 0.71 20.22
C TYR A 139 10.62 0.89 21.68
#